data_AF-A0A1N7HSQ9-F1
#
_entry.id   AF-A0A1N7HSQ9-F1
#
_cell.length_a   1.000
_cell.length_b   1.000
_cell.length_c   1.000
_cell.angle_alpha   90.00
_cell.angle_beta   90.00
_cell.angle_gamma   90.00
#
_symmetry.space_group_name_H-M   'P 1'
#
loop_
_entity.id
_entity.type
_entity.pdbx_description
1 polymer ?
#
loop_
_entity_poly.entity_id
_entity_poly.type
_entity_poly.pdbx_seq_one_letter_code
_entity_poly.pdbx_strand_id
1 'polypeptide(L)'
;MKLMATVREEIHPGDKSIIVEFHSDENKKHYELHCTFNPYEKGICKWDTWEFKTRLQSEIFTDPKTDHKSYFTHLFCDEATEVHSPYIKQKKSAFI
;
A
#
# COMPACT_ATOMS: atom_id res chain seq x y z
N MET A 1 2.08 -4.08 11.86
CA MET A 1 2.18 -5.50 11.46
C MET A 1 2.95 -5.60 10.15
N LYS A 2 3.56 -6.75 9.87
CA LYS A 2 4.22 -7.01 8.57
C LYS A 2 3.31 -7.91 7.75
N LEU A 3 2.91 -7.46 6.58
CA LEU A 3 1.97 -8.18 5.71
C LEU A 3 2.56 -8.31 4.31
N MET A 4 2.59 -9.53 3.81
CA MET A 4 2.93 -9.80 2.42
C MET A 4 1.73 -9.53 1.52
N ALA A 5 1.96 -8.80 0.45
CA ALA A 5 0.91 -8.49 -0.52
C ALA A 5 1.47 -8.41 -1.93
N THR A 6 0.61 -8.67 -2.91
CA THR A 6 0.90 -8.42 -4.32
C THR A 6 0.24 -7.12 -4.75
N VAL A 7 0.99 -6.26 -5.44
CA VAL A 7 0.47 -5.02 -6.02
C VAL A 7 -0.44 -5.36 -7.19
N ARG A 8 -1.66 -4.81 -7.21
CA ARG A 8 -2.68 -5.15 -8.21
C ARG A 8 -2.92 -4.07 -9.27
N GLU A 9 -2.46 -2.85 -9.02
CA GLU A 9 -2.62 -1.73 -9.95
C GLU A 9 -1.29 -1.09 -10.36
N GLU A 10 -1.32 -0.32 -11.44
CA GLU A 10 -0.15 0.42 -11.92
C GLU A 10 0.13 1.62 -11.01
N ILE A 11 1.42 1.87 -10.78
CA ILE A 11 1.87 2.97 -9.92
C ILE A 11 2.42 4.07 -10.82
N HIS A 12 1.92 5.28 -10.62
CA HIS A 12 2.28 6.47 -11.39
C HIS A 12 3.16 7.43 -10.56
N PRO A 13 3.94 8.31 -11.23
CA PRO A 13 4.65 9.36 -10.54
C PRO A 13 3.70 10.24 -9.71
N GLY A 14 3.94 10.32 -8.41
CA GLY A 14 3.19 11.17 -7.48
C GLY A 14 2.07 10.45 -6.71
N ASP A 15 1.81 9.18 -7.01
CA ASP A 15 0.89 8.36 -6.21
C ASP A 15 1.34 8.33 -4.75
N LYS A 16 0.38 8.36 -3.82
CA LYS A 16 0.62 8.28 -2.36
C LYS A 16 0.02 7.03 -1.72
N SER A 17 -0.64 6.22 -2.52
CA SER A 17 -1.20 4.94 -2.11
C SER A 17 -1.01 3.92 -3.21
N ILE A 18 -1.13 2.66 -2.84
CA ILE A 18 -1.06 1.52 -3.75
C ILE A 18 -2.25 0.60 -3.50
N ILE A 19 -2.73 -0.07 -4.54
CA ILE A 19 -3.75 -1.12 -4.41
C ILE A 19 -3.05 -2.47 -4.33
N VAL A 20 -3.32 -3.20 -3.24
CA VAL A 20 -2.69 -4.49 -2.94
C VAL A 20 -3.71 -5.57 -2.62
N GLU A 21 -3.31 -6.82 -2.83
CA GLU A 21 -4.01 -8.01 -2.33
C GLU A 21 -3.11 -8.72 -1.32
N PHE A 22 -3.56 -8.81 -0.06
CA PHE A 22 -2.80 -9.47 1.00
C PHE A 22 -2.85 -10.99 0.83
N HIS A 23 -1.70 -11.65 0.95
CA HIS A 23 -1.61 -13.11 0.78
C HIS A 23 -2.36 -13.89 1.85
N SER A 24 -2.51 -13.30 3.04
CA SER A 24 -3.27 -13.88 4.16
C SER A 24 -4.77 -13.65 4.06
N ASP A 25 -5.27 -12.84 3.11
CA ASP A 25 -6.70 -12.64 2.92
C ASP A 25 -7.28 -13.73 2.01
N GLU A 26 -7.98 -14.68 2.61
CA GLU A 26 -8.64 -15.78 1.90
C GLU A 26 -9.67 -15.29 0.86
N ASN A 27 -10.23 -14.09 1.07
CA ASN A 27 -11.23 -13.51 0.18
C ASN A 27 -10.62 -12.75 -1.01
N LYS A 28 -9.29 -12.62 -1.06
CA LYS A 28 -8.53 -11.97 -2.14
C LYS A 28 -9.07 -10.58 -2.47
N LYS A 29 -9.39 -9.79 -1.44
CA LYS A 29 -9.86 -8.41 -1.60
C LYS A 29 -8.70 -7.50 -1.98
N HIS A 30 -9.04 -6.43 -2.69
CA HIS A 30 -8.12 -5.34 -2.95
C HIS A 30 -8.23 -4.30 -1.85
N TYR A 31 -7.09 -3.83 -1.37
CA TYR A 31 -6.98 -2.84 -0.32
C TYR A 31 -6.15 -1.67 -0.79
N GLU A 32 -6.61 -0.47 -0.51
CA GLU A 32 -5.78 0.72 -0.61
C GLU A 32 -4.84 0.80 0.60
N LEU A 33 -3.55 1.01 0.33
CA LEU A 33 -2.52 1.18 1.34
C LEU A 33 -1.81 2.51 1.11
N HIS A 34 -2.01 3.47 2.03
CA HIS A 34 -1.35 4.77 1.96
C HIS A 34 0.11 4.68 2.39
N CYS A 35 1.03 5.19 1.57
CA CYS A 35 2.46 5.14 1.83
C CYS A 35 2.96 6.50 2.34
N THR A 36 3.86 6.49 3.34
CA THR A 36 4.59 7.71 3.75
C THR A 36 5.75 8.05 2.82
N PHE A 37 6.07 7.16 1.90
CA PHE A 37 7.05 7.30 0.83
C PHE A 37 6.36 7.29 -0.53
N ASN A 38 7.06 7.76 -1.58
CA ASN A 38 6.57 7.66 -2.95
C ASN A 38 6.80 6.23 -3.50
N PRO A 39 5.73 5.45 -3.77
CA PRO A 39 5.85 4.06 -4.23
C PRO A 39 6.49 3.96 -5.62
N TYR A 40 6.29 4.95 -6.49
CA TYR A 40 6.93 5.00 -7.81
C TYR A 40 8.44 5.16 -7.69
N GLU A 41 8.90 6.10 -6.86
CA GLU A 41 10.34 6.32 -6.62
C GLU A 41 10.99 5.12 -5.93
N LYS A 42 10.24 4.43 -5.07
CA LYS A 42 10.66 3.17 -4.43
C LYS A 42 10.78 2.01 -5.43
N GLY A 43 10.27 2.17 -6.65
CA GLY A 43 10.34 1.15 -7.71
C GLY A 43 9.33 0.02 -7.51
N ILE A 44 8.19 0.32 -6.85
CA ILE A 44 7.08 -0.61 -6.72
C ILE A 44 6.32 -0.65 -8.05
N CYS A 45 6.06 -1.85 -8.56
CA CYS A 45 5.33 -2.06 -9.80
C CYS A 45 4.16 -3.02 -9.56
N LYS A 46 3.15 -2.94 -10.44
CA LYS A 46 2.06 -3.91 -10.53
C LYS A 46 2.62 -5.33 -10.58
N TRP A 47 1.98 -6.29 -9.93
CA TRP A 47 2.38 -7.70 -9.81
C TRP A 47 3.62 -7.98 -8.95
N ASP A 48 4.33 -6.97 -8.47
CA ASP A 48 5.36 -7.20 -7.48
C ASP A 48 4.76 -7.73 -6.18
N THR A 49 5.54 -8.56 -5.48
CA THR A 49 5.26 -8.99 -4.12
C THR A 49 6.20 -8.29 -3.16
N TRP A 50 5.62 -7.66 -2.15
CA TRP A 50 6.33 -6.87 -1.14
C TRP A 50 5.84 -7.26 0.26
N GLU A 51 6.72 -7.14 1.24
CA GLU A 51 6.35 -7.12 2.66
C GLU A 51 6.19 -5.67 3.10
N PHE A 52 4.99 -5.31 3.55
CA PHE A 52 4.63 -3.97 4.00
C PHE A 52 4.53 -3.92 5.53
N LYS A 53 5.15 -2.91 6.14
CA LYS A 53 4.96 -2.57 7.56
C LYS A 53 3.68 -1.75 7.69
N THR A 54 2.55 -2.46 7.75
CA THR A 54 1.21 -1.90 7.76
C THR A 54 0.74 -1.51 9.17
N ARG A 55 0.04 -0.39 9.28
CA ARG A 55 -0.69 0.08 10.47
C ARG A 55 -2.13 0.44 10.10
N LEU A 56 -3.04 0.26 11.05
CA LEU A 56 -4.44 0.67 10.92
C LEU A 56 -4.61 2.06 11.55
N GLN A 57 -5.40 2.91 10.91
CA GLN A 57 -5.78 4.20 11.47
C GLN A 57 -7.28 4.39 11.27
N SER A 58 -8.00 4.56 12.37
CA SER A 58 -9.43 4.78 12.34
C SER A 58 -9.75 6.26 12.34
N GLU A 59 -10.76 6.63 11.56
CA GLU A 59 -11.33 7.97 11.50
C GLU A 59 -12.82 7.88 11.81
N ILE A 60 -13.28 8.75 12.71
CA ILE A 60 -14.70 8.90 13.01
C ILE A 60 -15.13 10.21 12.39
N PHE A 61 -15.97 10.12 11.37
CA PHE A 61 -16.60 11.26 10.75
C PHE A 61 -18.00 11.44 11.33
N THR A 62 -18.31 12.64 11.80
CA THR A 62 -19.67 13.00 12.22
C THR A 62 -20.26 13.92 11.16
N ASP A 63 -21.39 13.52 10.58
CA ASP A 63 -22.13 14.36 9.63
C ASP A 63 -22.66 15.60 10.35
N PRO A 64 -22.28 16.82 9.93
CA PRO A 64 -22.67 18.05 10.62
C PRO A 64 -24.16 18.38 10.51
N LYS A 65 -24.90 17.75 9.58
CA LYS A 65 -26.34 17.97 9.38
C LYS A 65 -27.19 16.99 10.15
N THR A 66 -26.72 15.75 10.34
CA THR A 66 -27.51 14.65 10.92
C THR A 66 -26.98 14.13 12.26
N ASP A 67 -25.76 14.54 12.67
CA ASP A 67 -25.03 14.02 13.84
C ASP A 67 -24.74 12.50 13.77
N HIS A 68 -24.94 11.88 12.60
CA HIS A 68 -24.64 10.47 12.39
C HIS A 68 -23.13 10.26 12.28
N LYS A 69 -22.64 9.19 12.92
CA LYS A 69 -21.23 8.79 12.90
C LYS A 69 -20.96 7.72 11.87
N SER A 70 -19.94 7.94 11.06
CA SER A 70 -19.34 6.97 10.14
C SER A 70 -17.94 6.62 10.64
N TYR A 71 -17.61 5.33 10.57
CA TYR A 71 -16.34 4.80 11.03
C TYR A 71 -15.55 4.30 9.84
N PHE A 72 -14.42 4.92 9.57
CA PHE A 72 -13.51 4.52 8.51
C PHE A 72 -12.27 3.90 9.12
N THR A 73 -11.73 2.89 8.45
CA THR A 73 -10.45 2.29 8.82
C THR A 73 -9.55 2.30 7.60
N HIS A 74 -8.45 3.03 7.73
CA HIS A 74 -7.47 3.25 6.68
C HIS A 74 -6.23 2.42 6.97
N LEU A 75 -5.61 1.91 5.92
CA LEU A 75 -4.33 1.20 6.01
C LEU A 75 -3.21 2.15 5.60
N PHE A 76 -2.16 2.20 6.43
CA PHE A 76 -0.96 2.97 6.15
C PHE A 76 0.27 2.07 6.17
N CYS A 77 1.30 2.44 5.42
CA CYS A 77 2.57 1.74 5.35
C CYS A 77 3.72 2.73 5.42
N ASP A 78 4.61 2.51 6.39
CA ASP A 78 5.77 3.36 6.60
C ASP A 78 7.05 2.79 5.96
N GLU A 79 7.11 1.46 5.80
CA GLU A 79 8.27 0.74 5.27
C GLU A 79 7.82 -0.43 4.40
N ALA A 80 8.52 -0.67 3.29
CA ALA A 80 8.25 -1.78 2.40
C ALA A 80 9.56 -2.44 1.94
N THR A 81 9.57 -3.77 1.91
CA THR A 81 10.70 -4.58 1.44
C THR A 81 10.26 -5.44 0.27
N GLU A 82 10.99 -5.37 -0.84
CA GLU A 82 10.70 -6.18 -2.02
C GLU A 82 11.00 -7.64 -1.72
N VAL A 83 10.04 -8.52 -2.01
CA VAL A 83 10.19 -9.97 -1.83
C VAL A 83 10.43 -10.62 -3.19
N HIS A 84 9.64 -10.24 -4.19
CA HIS A 84 9.73 -10.78 -5.53
C HIS A 84 9.17 -9.78 -6.54
N SER A 85 9.84 -9.65 -7.69
CA SER A 85 9.28 -8.99 -8.85
C SER A 85 9.31 -9.95 -10.04
N PRO A 86 8.21 -10.06 -10.81
CA PRO A 86 8.22 -10.80 -12.07
C PRO A 86 9.00 -10.06 -13.17
N TYR A 87 9.42 -8.82 -12.92
CA TYR A 87 10.14 -7.99 -13.87
C TYR A 87 11.65 -8.00 -13.59
N ILE A 88 12.45 -7.93 -14.66
CA ILE A 88 13.88 -7.67 -14.55
C ILE A 88 14.06 -6.20 -14.21
N LYS A 89 14.24 -5.89 -12.92
CA LYS A 89 14.58 -4.53 -12.48
C LYS A 89 16.08 -4.31 -12.60
N GLN A 90 16.48 -3.29 -13.35
CA GLN A 90 17.86 -2.81 -13.25
C GLN A 90 18.06 -2.22 -11.86
N LYS A 91 19.01 -2.75 -11.09
CA LYS A 91 19.40 -2.13 -9.83
C LYS A 91 19.90 -0.72 -10.15
N LYS A 92 19.18 0.31 -9.72
CA LYS A 92 19.74 1.66 -9.65
C LYS A 92 20.87 1.57 -8.62
N SER A 93 22.12 1.59 -9.08
CA SER A 93 23.27 1.76 -8.21
C SER A 93 23.02 3.02 -7.38
N ALA A 94 22.97 2.86 -6.06
CA ALA A 94 22.94 4.00 -5.15
C ALA A 94 24.23 4.78 -5.39
N PHE A 95 24.14 5.89 -6.12
CA PHE A 95 25.21 6.87 -6.13
C PHE A 95 25.19 7.54 -4.76
N ILE A 96 26.30 7.36 -4.05
CA ILE A 96 26.64 7.94 -2.74
C ILE A 96 26.78 9.46 -2.89
#